data_AF-A0A369ZIS4-F1
#
_entry.id   AF-A0A369ZIS4-F1
#
_cell.length_a   1.000
_cell.length_b   1.000
_cell.length_c   1.000
_cell.angle_alpha   90.00
_cell.angle_beta   90.00
_cell.angle_gamma   90.00
#
_symmetry.space_group_name_H-M   'P 1'
#
loop_
_entity.id
_entity.type
_entity.pdbx_description
1 polymer ?
#
loop_
_entity_poly.entity_id
_entity_poly.type
_entity_poly.pdbx_seq_one_letter_code
_entity_poly.pdbx_strand_id
1 'polypeptide(L)'
;MKKENVSFPDNWNEWRLKNNEIDYNIDDNNYLLSRRTYLLDNVINDSSYKLKNSIDSYSNRQVLAWGCGSGKTTNLKVLCANTDKSTLIIVKTNEEIKRLVFDVKALNPKQSICGIYKGSDTLKELECSIYALSKYRIVVTNNWRALYESNNIFINYDDPIRREIKKRELVLFDEFQTPYTDIVVKHDKLLVELYKRGLIYGKEIRLNKETIKNIINFDMDIFKELFNNLPDIKNKNLYHERVIWLFNKLIVFLGDLSNTNISSDITIHQDINDFIDEDTKLIILDATADFLFEDSNHWNIEKYNQSKVFINDNIYFDTLLSMRRTRKSENKHKEDLVTDIKKLEKYISTSNSNKHLIVTWKNTDHIANLATFIKENIGKDLRNKCEIIHYNSGKCRATNEYVEYDSIIFFGEWFNNTFHAERLSEVLNTKIEPKDLVKSEIVQAIFRTQARIGKPVSIAFFYNYNEKLLYGYDSFEESINSILDIEDNNFKRMAKMRRVLNIMETELNKNTLKKVKCFIDKMNISEIYNKNFKIETSLKELKSAVDYEFKSRRATLPLRNALMRYFNIDLVL
;
A
#
# COMPACT_ATOMS: atom_id res chain seq x y z
N MET A 1 -26.10 28.64 -36.42
CA MET A 1 -25.77 27.71 -35.32
C MET A 1 -26.06 28.43 -34.01
N LYS A 2 -27.00 27.88 -33.22
CA LYS A 2 -27.52 28.50 -32.00
C LYS A 2 -26.43 28.60 -30.94
N LYS A 3 -26.44 29.73 -30.21
CA LYS A 3 -25.63 30.04 -29.04
C LYS A 3 -25.70 28.90 -28.01
N GLU A 4 -24.58 28.26 -27.74
CA GLU A 4 -24.37 27.61 -26.45
C GLU A 4 -23.96 28.68 -25.46
N ASN A 5 -24.80 28.88 -24.44
CA ASN A 5 -24.49 29.70 -23.28
C ASN A 5 -23.33 29.06 -22.52
N VAL A 6 -22.11 29.51 -22.76
CA VAL A 6 -21.01 29.31 -21.82
C VAL A 6 -20.94 30.56 -20.95
N SER A 7 -21.76 30.61 -19.90
CA SER A 7 -21.55 31.55 -18.80
C SER A 7 -20.53 30.96 -17.83
N PHE A 8 -19.34 31.55 -17.76
CA PHE A 8 -18.46 31.38 -16.61
C PHE A 8 -18.03 32.76 -16.11
N PRO A 9 -18.63 33.18 -14.98
CA PRO A 9 -17.96 34.12 -14.09
C PRO A 9 -17.99 33.65 -12.62
N ASP A 10 -16.85 33.87 -11.97
CA ASP A 10 -16.60 34.09 -10.54
C ASP A 10 -16.77 32.95 -9.52
N ASN A 11 -17.60 31.93 -9.76
CA ASN A 11 -17.75 30.84 -8.78
C ASN A 11 -17.49 29.48 -9.44
N TRP A 12 -16.26 28.98 -9.32
CA TRP A 12 -15.95 27.58 -9.64
C TRP A 12 -16.69 26.68 -8.63
N ASN A 13 -17.87 26.19 -9.01
CA ASN A 13 -18.63 25.31 -8.14
C ASN A 13 -18.21 23.84 -8.29
N GLU A 14 -17.80 23.39 -9.49
CA GLU A 14 -17.43 21.99 -9.78
C GLU A 14 -16.44 21.85 -10.97
N TRP A 15 -15.95 20.64 -11.23
CA TRP A 15 -15.13 20.32 -12.40
C TRP A 15 -15.94 20.37 -13.69
N ARG A 16 -15.36 20.91 -14.78
CA ARG A 16 -15.98 20.76 -16.10
C ARG A 16 -15.93 19.30 -16.52
N LEU A 17 -17.05 18.77 -16.98
CA LEU A 17 -17.13 17.41 -17.50
C LEU A 17 -17.21 17.41 -19.04
N LYS A 18 -16.50 16.49 -19.68
CA LYS A 18 -16.59 16.19 -21.10
C LYS A 18 -16.70 14.67 -21.27
N ASN A 19 -17.79 14.20 -21.89
CA ASN A 19 -18.11 12.77 -22.01
C ASN A 19 -18.15 12.04 -20.65
N ASN A 20 -18.71 12.66 -19.61
CA ASN A 20 -18.76 12.14 -18.23
C ASN A 20 -17.40 11.96 -17.54
N GLU A 21 -16.32 12.49 -18.10
CA GLU A 21 -15.01 12.56 -17.46
C GLU A 21 -14.62 14.00 -17.14
N ILE A 22 -13.76 14.20 -16.14
CA ILE A 22 -13.23 15.54 -15.84
C ILE A 22 -12.40 16.02 -17.04
N ASP A 23 -12.73 17.22 -17.50
CA ASP A 23 -11.99 17.90 -18.54
C ASP A 23 -10.77 18.60 -17.94
N TYR A 24 -9.59 18.23 -18.43
CA TYR A 24 -8.28 18.79 -18.07
C TYR A 24 -7.65 19.58 -19.22
N ASN A 25 -8.47 20.20 -20.08
CA ASN A 25 -7.98 21.00 -21.19
C ASN A 25 -7.15 22.20 -20.71
N ILE A 26 -5.85 22.18 -21.02
CA ILE A 26 -4.87 23.22 -20.68
C ILE A 26 -4.83 24.36 -21.71
N ASP A 27 -5.50 24.24 -22.86
CA ASP A 27 -5.53 25.26 -23.90
C ASP A 27 -6.68 26.26 -23.70
N ASP A 28 -7.57 26.00 -22.74
CA ASP A 28 -8.68 26.88 -22.40
C ASP A 28 -8.27 27.85 -21.27
N ASN A 29 -7.84 29.04 -21.67
CA ASN A 29 -7.38 30.08 -20.74
C ASN A 29 -8.46 30.53 -19.74
N ASN A 30 -9.75 30.55 -20.14
CA ASN A 30 -10.82 30.95 -19.23
C ASN A 30 -11.02 29.88 -18.15
N TYR A 31 -10.95 28.60 -18.54
CA TYR A 31 -11.05 27.49 -17.62
C TYR A 31 -9.88 27.45 -16.63
N LEU A 32 -8.65 27.67 -17.11
CA LEU A 32 -7.46 27.80 -16.26
C LEU A 32 -7.56 28.99 -15.29
N LEU A 33 -8.07 30.13 -15.73
CA LEU A 33 -8.22 31.32 -14.89
C LEU A 33 -9.24 31.09 -13.77
N SER A 34 -10.39 30.50 -14.08
CA SER A 34 -11.40 30.14 -13.08
C SER A 34 -10.84 29.13 -12.08
N ARG A 35 -10.07 28.13 -12.55
CA ARG A 35 -9.41 27.15 -11.68
C ARG A 35 -8.37 27.82 -10.77
N ARG A 36 -7.58 28.74 -11.30
CA ARG A 36 -6.58 29.51 -10.54
C ARG A 36 -7.23 30.27 -9.40
N THR A 37 -8.31 31.00 -9.69
CA THR A 37 -9.07 31.79 -8.70
C THR A 37 -9.56 30.88 -7.58
N TYR A 38 -10.20 29.75 -7.92
CA TYR A 38 -10.61 28.76 -6.93
C TYR A 38 -9.46 28.24 -6.06
N LEU A 39 -8.31 27.90 -6.68
CA LEU A 39 -7.15 27.39 -5.94
C LEU A 39 -6.62 28.43 -4.95
N LEU A 40 -6.50 29.70 -5.35
CA LEU A 40 -6.00 30.77 -4.50
C LEU A 40 -6.97 31.15 -3.39
N ASP A 41 -8.28 31.15 -3.66
CA ASP A 41 -9.28 31.62 -2.71
C ASP A 41 -9.70 30.54 -1.70
N ASN A 42 -9.63 29.25 -2.09
CA ASN A 42 -10.23 28.16 -1.30
C ASN A 42 -9.27 27.05 -0.89
N VAL A 43 -8.12 26.89 -1.56
CA VAL A 43 -7.26 25.70 -1.40
C VAL A 43 -5.86 26.06 -0.89
N ILE A 44 -5.27 27.11 -1.44
CA ILE A 44 -3.91 27.54 -1.14
C ILE A 44 -3.96 28.57 -0.01
N ASN A 45 -3.12 28.35 0.99
CA ASN A 45 -2.88 29.26 2.11
C ASN A 45 -1.38 29.26 2.45
N ASP A 46 -0.97 29.99 3.48
CA ASP A 46 0.46 30.10 3.87
C ASP A 46 1.11 28.73 4.11
N SER A 47 0.39 27.78 4.70
CA SER A 47 0.90 26.41 4.95
C SER A 47 1.16 25.62 3.67
N SER A 48 0.58 26.03 2.55
CA SER A 48 0.76 25.41 1.22
C SER A 48 2.14 25.72 0.62
N TYR A 49 2.86 26.70 1.16
CA TYR A 49 4.20 27.08 0.70
C TYR A 49 5.33 26.37 1.47
N LYS A 50 5.01 25.57 2.49
CA LYS A 50 5.99 24.93 3.35
C LYS A 50 7.01 24.10 2.56
N LEU A 51 6.54 23.20 1.69
CA LEU A 51 7.42 22.34 0.89
C LEU A 51 8.34 23.18 0.00
N LYS A 52 7.80 24.22 -0.64
CA LYS A 52 8.53 25.12 -1.53
C LYS A 52 9.59 25.93 -0.80
N ASN A 53 9.29 26.40 0.41
CA ASN A 53 10.22 27.23 1.19
C ASN A 53 11.34 26.40 1.84
N SER A 54 11.07 25.12 2.15
CA SER A 54 12.05 24.25 2.82
C SER A 54 12.85 23.38 1.85
N ILE A 55 12.51 23.33 0.55
CA ILE A 55 13.05 22.36 -0.40
C ILE A 55 14.59 22.33 -0.46
N ASP A 56 15.22 23.50 -0.36
CA ASP A 56 16.67 23.63 -0.40
C ASP A 56 17.35 23.17 0.89
N SER A 57 16.68 23.33 2.03
CA SER A 57 17.19 22.92 3.34
C SER A 57 17.15 21.41 3.58
N TYR A 58 16.32 20.67 2.84
CA TYR A 58 16.24 19.21 2.98
C TYR A 58 17.51 18.49 2.52
N SER A 59 17.77 17.32 3.09
CA SER A 59 18.84 16.43 2.66
C SER A 59 18.58 15.88 1.24
N ASN A 60 19.59 15.23 0.65
CA ASN A 60 19.43 14.53 -0.63
C ASN A 60 18.52 13.29 -0.55
N ARG A 61 18.28 12.78 0.66
CA ARG A 61 17.42 11.62 0.93
C ARG A 61 16.50 12.00 2.08
N GLN A 62 15.31 12.48 1.73
CA GLN A 62 14.35 13.05 2.67
C GLN A 62 13.02 12.30 2.61
N VAL A 63 12.50 11.94 3.78
CA VAL A 63 11.13 11.49 3.97
C VAL A 63 10.35 12.60 4.64
N LEU A 64 9.21 12.95 4.05
CA LEU A 64 8.25 13.89 4.59
C LEU A 64 7.04 13.09 5.07
N ALA A 65 7.13 12.62 6.32
CA ALA A 65 6.11 11.87 7.03
C ALA A 65 4.98 12.78 7.53
N TRP A 66 4.43 13.57 6.61
CA TRP A 66 3.38 14.53 6.89
C TRP A 66 2.03 13.81 6.96
N GLY A 67 1.22 14.11 7.97
CA GLY A 67 -0.05 13.40 8.19
C GLY A 67 -1.02 13.46 7.00
N CYS A 68 -2.00 12.57 6.96
CA CYS A 68 -3.11 12.66 6.02
C CYS A 68 -3.89 13.97 6.24
N GLY A 69 -4.25 14.68 5.17
CA GLY A 69 -4.92 15.98 5.30
C GLY A 69 -4.00 17.19 5.54
N SER A 70 -2.69 17.00 5.74
CA SER A 70 -1.71 18.08 5.92
C SER A 70 -1.46 18.97 4.67
N GLY A 71 -2.19 18.74 3.58
CA GLY A 71 -2.02 19.49 2.35
C GLY A 71 -0.80 19.09 1.50
N LYS A 72 -0.30 17.84 1.61
CA LYS A 72 0.82 17.32 0.79
C LYS A 72 0.66 17.61 -0.71
N THR A 73 -0.47 17.19 -1.29
CA THR A 73 -0.76 17.39 -2.71
C THR A 73 -0.90 18.88 -3.06
N THR A 74 -1.40 19.73 -2.15
CA THR A 74 -1.46 21.18 -2.35
C THR A 74 -0.06 21.80 -2.35
N ASN A 75 0.79 21.41 -1.40
CA ASN A 75 2.19 21.81 -1.33
C ASN A 75 2.96 21.40 -2.59
N LEU A 76 2.70 20.19 -3.11
CA LEU A 76 3.28 19.72 -4.36
C LEU A 76 2.90 20.62 -5.54
N LYS A 77 1.63 21.03 -5.67
CA LYS A 77 1.18 21.97 -6.73
C LYS A 77 1.90 23.31 -6.63
N VAL A 78 1.97 23.88 -5.43
CA VAL A 78 2.64 25.17 -5.18
C VAL A 78 4.12 25.09 -5.51
N LEU A 79 4.82 24.02 -5.09
CA LEU A 79 6.21 23.78 -5.46
C LEU A 79 6.36 23.73 -6.99
N CYS A 80 5.56 22.92 -7.68
CA CYS A 80 5.67 22.75 -9.13
C CYS A 80 5.41 24.03 -9.91
N ALA A 81 4.47 24.86 -9.45
CA ALA A 81 4.14 26.13 -10.09
C ALA A 81 5.27 27.18 -9.94
N ASN A 82 6.15 27.02 -8.94
CA ASN A 82 7.13 28.05 -8.56
C ASN A 82 8.59 27.59 -8.62
N THR A 83 8.86 26.30 -8.82
CA THR A 83 10.22 25.76 -8.85
C THR A 83 10.94 26.10 -10.17
N ASP A 84 12.20 26.47 -10.05
CA ASP A 84 13.17 26.61 -11.13
C ASP A 84 13.99 25.34 -11.35
N LYS A 85 14.00 24.42 -10.37
CA LYS A 85 14.69 23.14 -10.43
C LYS A 85 14.09 22.20 -11.47
N SER A 86 14.96 21.50 -12.17
CA SER A 86 14.58 20.36 -13.01
C SER A 86 14.06 19.21 -12.14
N THR A 87 12.80 18.84 -12.31
CA THR A 87 12.06 17.99 -11.36
C THR A 87 11.38 16.80 -12.05
N LEU A 88 11.47 15.61 -11.45
CA LEU A 88 10.67 14.43 -11.80
C LEU A 88 9.68 14.16 -10.66
N ILE A 89 8.42 13.96 -11.02
CA ILE A 89 7.34 13.68 -10.06
C ILE A 89 6.71 12.34 -10.42
N ILE A 90 6.68 11.45 -9.44
CA ILE A 90 6.13 10.12 -9.57
C ILE A 90 4.88 10.06 -8.70
N VAL A 91 3.73 9.91 -9.36
CA VAL A 91 2.41 9.76 -8.72
C VAL A 91 1.84 8.37 -9.00
N LYS A 92 0.66 8.05 -8.50
CA LYS A 92 0.10 6.69 -8.58
C LYS A 92 -0.73 6.48 -9.83
N THR A 93 -1.53 7.46 -10.21
CA THR A 93 -2.57 7.29 -11.23
C THR A 93 -2.45 8.31 -12.36
N ASN A 94 -2.92 7.94 -13.54
CA ASN A 94 -2.99 8.87 -14.68
C ASN A 94 -3.86 10.09 -14.38
N GLU A 95 -4.87 9.94 -13.52
CA GLU A 95 -5.75 11.03 -13.11
C GLU A 95 -5.02 12.06 -12.24
N GLU A 96 -4.18 11.61 -11.31
CA GLU A 96 -3.31 12.49 -10.53
C GLU A 96 -2.32 13.23 -11.43
N ILE A 97 -1.77 12.58 -12.47
CA ILE A 97 -0.90 13.22 -13.46
C ILE A 97 -1.66 14.36 -14.14
N LYS A 98 -2.84 14.08 -14.73
CA LYS A 98 -3.67 15.08 -15.42
C LYS A 98 -4.01 16.25 -14.51
N ARG A 99 -4.47 15.95 -13.30
CA ARG A 99 -4.87 16.96 -12.31
C ARG A 99 -3.71 17.83 -11.86
N LEU A 100 -2.54 17.26 -11.60
CA LEU A 100 -1.36 18.01 -11.19
C LEU A 100 -0.89 18.94 -12.31
N VAL A 101 -0.80 18.44 -13.55
CA VAL A 101 -0.41 19.26 -14.72
C VAL A 101 -1.40 20.41 -14.92
N PHE A 102 -2.70 20.12 -14.86
CA PHE A 102 -3.75 21.14 -15.02
C PHE A 102 -3.69 22.20 -13.92
N ASP A 103 -3.62 21.81 -12.64
CA ASP A 103 -3.55 22.74 -11.52
C ASP A 103 -2.27 23.59 -11.58
N VAL A 104 -1.13 23.03 -11.99
CA VAL A 104 0.13 23.77 -12.16
C VAL A 104 0.03 24.76 -13.32
N LYS A 105 -0.56 24.36 -14.46
CA LYS A 105 -0.80 25.27 -15.59
C LYS A 105 -1.79 26.39 -15.25
N ALA A 106 -2.77 26.14 -14.40
CA ALA A 106 -3.67 27.18 -13.90
C ALA A 106 -2.91 28.20 -13.03
N LEU A 107 -2.06 27.72 -12.11
CA LEU A 107 -1.25 28.59 -11.24
C LEU A 107 -0.15 29.34 -12.00
N ASN A 108 0.52 28.67 -12.94
CA ASN A 108 1.58 29.24 -13.77
C ASN A 108 1.55 28.66 -15.20
N PRO A 109 0.85 29.33 -16.14
CA PRO A 109 0.73 28.86 -17.52
C PRO A 109 2.08 28.70 -18.24
N LYS A 110 3.08 29.52 -17.86
CA LYS A 110 4.43 29.53 -18.44
C LYS A 110 5.32 28.39 -17.92
N GLN A 111 4.90 27.66 -16.90
CA GLN A 111 5.71 26.59 -16.34
C GLN A 111 5.92 25.47 -17.37
N SER A 112 7.18 25.06 -17.56
CA SER A 112 7.54 23.94 -18.44
C SER A 112 7.28 22.62 -17.72
N ILE A 113 6.04 22.13 -17.82
CA ILE A 113 5.56 20.89 -17.19
C ILE A 113 4.85 20.02 -18.23
N CYS A 114 5.09 18.71 -18.18
CA CYS A 114 4.35 17.71 -18.96
C CYS A 114 3.93 16.51 -18.11
N GLY A 115 2.83 15.86 -18.50
CA GLY A 115 2.34 14.64 -17.87
C GLY A 115 2.31 13.48 -18.85
N ILE A 116 2.73 12.30 -18.41
CA ILE A 116 2.86 11.11 -19.28
C ILE A 116 1.81 10.07 -18.89
N TYR A 117 0.76 10.00 -19.69
CA TYR A 117 -0.33 9.04 -19.53
C TYR A 117 -0.84 8.57 -20.89
N LYS A 118 -1.62 7.49 -20.90
CA LYS A 118 -2.19 6.91 -22.12
C LYS A 118 -3.04 7.97 -22.86
N GLY A 119 -2.68 8.26 -24.10
CA GLY A 119 -3.36 9.24 -24.95
C GLY A 119 -2.85 10.68 -24.85
N SER A 120 -1.88 10.98 -23.97
CA SER A 120 -1.22 12.30 -23.92
C SER A 120 -0.38 12.55 -25.18
N ASP A 121 -0.30 13.81 -25.64
CA ASP A 121 0.56 14.16 -26.76
C ASP A 121 2.04 14.02 -26.43
N THR A 122 2.43 14.28 -25.16
CA THR A 122 3.80 14.02 -24.68
C THR A 122 4.20 12.56 -24.82
N LEU A 123 3.27 11.61 -24.62
CA LEU A 123 3.55 10.20 -24.87
C LEU A 123 3.82 9.95 -26.36
N LYS A 124 3.07 10.57 -27.27
CA LYS A 124 3.33 10.47 -28.73
C LYS A 124 4.68 11.07 -29.10
N GLU A 125 5.06 12.21 -28.50
CA GLU A 125 6.39 12.81 -28.69
C GLU A 125 7.49 11.86 -28.23
N LEU A 126 7.31 11.24 -27.06
CA LEU A 126 8.24 10.26 -26.50
C LEU A 126 8.37 9.00 -27.37
N GLU A 127 7.26 8.56 -27.96
CA GLU A 127 7.24 7.46 -28.91
C GLU A 127 8.04 7.77 -30.19
N CYS A 128 8.13 9.05 -30.59
CA CYS A 128 8.97 9.49 -31.70
C CYS A 128 10.44 9.68 -31.31
N SER A 129 10.73 10.17 -30.11
CA SER A 129 12.10 10.45 -29.65
C SER A 129 12.26 10.23 -28.15
N ILE A 130 13.27 9.43 -27.78
CA ILE A 130 13.64 9.17 -26.38
C ILE A 130 14.14 10.42 -25.63
N TYR A 131 14.44 11.50 -26.36
CA TYR A 131 14.84 12.79 -25.78
C TYR A 131 13.68 13.76 -25.63
N ALA A 132 12.44 13.39 -26.00
CA ALA A 132 11.30 14.30 -25.98
C ALA A 132 11.03 14.94 -24.61
N LEU A 133 11.42 14.27 -23.53
CA LEU A 133 11.19 14.74 -22.16
C LEU A 133 12.24 15.71 -21.65
N SER A 134 13.44 15.72 -22.25
CA SER A 134 14.57 16.50 -21.73
C SER A 134 14.31 18.00 -21.77
N LYS A 135 13.48 18.47 -22.72
CA LYS A 135 13.07 19.88 -22.86
C LYS A 135 12.14 20.37 -21.74
N TYR A 136 11.47 19.46 -21.02
CA TYR A 136 10.53 19.84 -19.96
C TYR A 136 11.24 19.97 -18.62
N ARG A 137 11.05 21.10 -17.95
CA ARG A 137 11.62 21.33 -16.60
C ARG A 137 11.01 20.38 -15.58
N ILE A 138 9.71 20.13 -15.67
CA ILE A 138 8.98 19.23 -14.79
C ILE A 138 8.35 18.10 -15.61
N VAL A 139 8.66 16.86 -15.24
CA VAL A 139 8.02 15.67 -15.82
C VAL A 139 7.20 15.00 -14.73
N VAL A 140 5.93 14.72 -15.03
CA VAL A 140 5.02 13.97 -14.15
C VAL A 140 4.69 12.63 -14.79
N THR A 141 4.96 11.54 -14.08
CA THR A 141 4.73 10.18 -14.55
C THR A 141 4.19 9.30 -13.43
N ASN A 142 3.86 8.06 -13.74
CA ASN A 142 3.51 7.06 -12.73
C ASN A 142 4.68 6.11 -12.47
N ASN A 143 4.64 5.43 -11.32
CA ASN A 143 5.71 4.52 -10.90
C ASN A 143 5.96 3.39 -11.90
N TRP A 144 4.91 2.87 -12.53
CA TRP A 144 5.04 1.83 -13.55
C TRP A 144 5.90 2.32 -14.72
N ARG A 145 5.61 3.47 -15.31
CA ARG A 145 6.42 4.00 -16.43
C ARG A 145 7.86 4.31 -16.00
N ALA A 146 8.02 4.93 -14.83
CA ALA A 146 9.33 5.32 -14.31
C ALA A 146 10.27 4.11 -14.12
N LEU A 147 9.74 2.95 -13.70
CA LEU A 147 10.51 1.72 -13.53
C LEU A 147 10.58 0.85 -14.79
N TYR A 148 9.52 0.78 -15.61
CA TYR A 148 9.42 -0.23 -16.68
C TYR A 148 9.81 0.26 -18.08
N GLU A 149 9.66 1.55 -18.41
CA GLU A 149 9.78 2.05 -19.80
C GLU A 149 11.17 2.60 -20.18
N SER A 150 12.13 2.59 -19.26
CA SER A 150 13.53 3.08 -19.35
C SER A 150 13.77 4.32 -18.50
N ASN A 151 14.43 4.09 -17.36
CA ASN A 151 14.53 5.05 -16.27
C ASN A 151 15.36 6.29 -16.64
N ASN A 152 16.32 6.15 -17.54
CA ASN A 152 17.17 7.25 -18.01
C ASN A 152 16.39 8.34 -18.75
N ILE A 153 15.30 7.97 -19.42
CA ILE A 153 14.48 8.91 -20.22
C ILE A 153 13.82 9.95 -19.31
N PHE A 154 13.35 9.53 -18.13
CA PHE A 154 12.61 10.40 -17.22
C PHE A 154 13.52 11.32 -16.40
N ILE A 155 14.72 10.86 -16.06
CA ILE A 155 15.65 11.61 -15.21
C ILE A 155 16.52 12.58 -16.01
N ASN A 156 16.67 12.42 -17.32
CA ASN A 156 17.47 13.32 -18.13
C ASN A 156 16.75 14.66 -18.36
N TYR A 157 17.52 15.75 -18.35
CA TYR A 157 17.08 17.11 -18.59
C TYR A 157 18.12 17.86 -19.44
N ASP A 158 17.66 18.55 -20.47
CA ASP A 158 18.49 19.39 -21.31
C ASP A 158 18.63 20.76 -20.65
N ASP A 159 19.80 21.06 -20.09
CA ASP A 159 20.04 22.33 -19.41
C ASP A 159 20.28 23.43 -20.45
N PRO A 160 19.33 24.36 -20.67
CA PRO A 160 19.45 25.36 -21.72
C PRO A 160 20.58 26.37 -21.44
N ILE A 161 21.02 26.50 -20.18
CA ILE A 161 22.09 27.42 -19.78
C ILE A 161 23.45 26.78 -20.07
N ARG A 162 23.62 25.52 -19.69
CA ARG A 162 24.88 24.78 -19.84
C ARG A 162 25.04 24.09 -21.20
N ARG A 163 23.94 23.93 -21.96
CA ARG A 163 23.88 23.23 -23.26
C ARG A 163 24.38 21.79 -23.17
N GLU A 164 24.02 21.10 -22.09
CA GLU A 164 24.35 19.70 -21.83
C GLU A 164 23.14 18.95 -21.27
N ILE A 165 23.09 17.64 -21.51
CA ILE A 165 22.10 16.77 -20.86
C ILE A 165 22.65 16.40 -19.48
N LYS A 166 21.92 16.79 -18.43
CA LYS A 166 22.21 16.43 -17.04
C LYS A 166 21.06 15.62 -16.43
N LYS A 167 21.28 15.07 -15.25
CA LYS A 167 20.21 14.50 -14.43
C LYS A 167 19.38 15.61 -13.79
N ARG A 168 18.09 15.34 -13.59
CA ARG A 168 17.18 16.22 -12.85
C ARG A 168 17.66 16.40 -11.42
N GLU A 169 17.50 17.61 -10.92
CA GLU A 169 17.98 18.02 -9.60
C GLU A 169 17.10 17.48 -8.46
N LEU A 170 15.82 17.23 -8.74
CA LEU A 170 14.82 16.83 -7.76
C LEU A 170 13.95 15.68 -8.27
N VAL A 171 13.75 14.66 -7.44
CA VAL A 171 12.78 13.59 -7.64
C VAL A 171 11.83 13.55 -6.45
N LEU A 172 10.52 13.58 -6.72
CA LEU A 172 9.46 13.53 -5.72
C LEU A 172 8.57 12.31 -5.94
N PHE A 173 8.40 11.50 -4.90
CA PHE A 173 7.37 10.46 -4.86
C PHE A 173 6.17 10.96 -4.05
N ASP A 174 5.01 11.11 -4.68
CA ASP A 174 3.74 11.33 -3.97
C ASP A 174 3.16 9.96 -3.59
N GLU A 175 3.14 9.69 -2.29
CA GLU A 175 2.90 8.39 -1.65
C GLU A 175 3.89 7.31 -2.10
N PHE A 176 4.69 6.81 -1.17
CA PHE A 176 5.70 5.82 -1.49
C PHE A 176 5.05 4.54 -2.04
N GLN A 177 5.59 4.04 -3.15
CA GLN A 177 5.13 2.86 -3.86
C GLN A 177 6.27 1.83 -3.91
N THR A 178 6.03 0.68 -4.55
CA THR A 178 7.07 -0.33 -4.80
C THR A 178 8.21 0.31 -5.61
N PRO A 179 9.40 0.53 -5.02
CA PRO A 179 10.52 1.24 -5.65
C PRO A 179 11.40 0.31 -6.48
N TYR A 180 10.94 -0.90 -6.78
CA TYR A 180 11.75 -1.91 -7.44
C TYR A 180 10.89 -2.89 -8.25
N THR A 181 11.53 -3.58 -9.17
CA THR A 181 10.98 -4.73 -9.89
C THR A 181 12.08 -5.78 -10.09
N ASP A 182 11.72 -7.05 -9.94
CA ASP A 182 12.62 -8.16 -10.20
C ASP A 182 12.23 -8.83 -11.52
N ILE A 183 13.21 -9.02 -12.40
CA ILE A 183 12.99 -9.53 -13.76
C ILE A 183 13.71 -10.87 -13.86
N VAL A 184 12.92 -11.93 -14.07
CA VAL A 184 13.44 -13.29 -14.13
C VAL A 184 13.80 -13.64 -15.57
N VAL A 185 15.06 -13.99 -15.78
CA VAL A 185 15.58 -14.54 -17.04
C VAL A 185 15.57 -16.05 -16.93
N LYS A 186 14.85 -16.69 -17.85
CA LYS A 186 14.74 -18.15 -17.90
C LYS A 186 16.05 -18.76 -18.37
N HIS A 187 16.69 -19.52 -17.49
CA HIS A 187 18.04 -20.01 -17.73
C HIS A 187 18.12 -20.96 -18.94
N ASP A 188 17.19 -21.91 -19.01
CA ASP A 188 17.06 -22.87 -20.11
C ASP A 188 16.91 -22.19 -21.46
N LYS A 189 16.03 -21.17 -21.54
CA LYS A 189 15.81 -20.38 -22.75
C LYS A 189 17.02 -19.54 -23.13
N LEU A 190 17.67 -18.94 -22.13
CA LEU A 190 18.90 -18.17 -22.35
C LEU A 190 19.99 -19.05 -22.95
N LEU A 191 20.21 -20.26 -22.41
CA LEU A 191 21.20 -21.19 -22.97
C LEU A 191 20.87 -21.61 -24.40
N VAL A 192 19.61 -21.95 -24.69
CA VAL A 192 19.17 -22.32 -26.05
C VAL A 192 19.47 -21.19 -27.03
N GLU A 193 19.19 -19.94 -26.63
CA GLU A 193 19.38 -18.78 -27.49
C GLU A 193 20.87 -18.45 -27.71
N LEU A 194 21.67 -18.50 -26.64
CA LEU A 194 23.12 -18.32 -26.74
C LEU A 194 23.76 -19.42 -27.59
N TYR A 195 23.28 -20.66 -27.50
CA TYR A 195 23.74 -21.78 -28.34
C TYR A 195 23.38 -21.59 -29.81
N LYS A 196 22.12 -21.27 -30.13
CA LYS A 196 21.66 -21.00 -31.50
C LYS A 196 22.51 -19.94 -32.21
N ARG A 197 23.00 -18.96 -31.46
CA ARG A 197 23.81 -17.84 -31.97
C ARG A 197 25.33 -18.10 -31.94
N GLY A 198 25.77 -19.30 -31.57
CA GLY A 198 27.19 -19.66 -31.52
C GLY A 198 27.98 -18.94 -30.42
N LEU A 199 27.30 -18.51 -29.35
CA LEU A 199 27.90 -17.72 -28.25
C LEU A 199 28.32 -18.58 -27.07
N ILE A 200 28.02 -19.88 -27.14
CA ILE A 200 28.51 -20.91 -26.23
C ILE A 200 29.56 -21.72 -26.96
N TYR A 201 30.78 -21.77 -26.41
CA TYR A 201 31.84 -22.64 -26.90
C TYR A 201 32.35 -23.51 -25.75
N GLY A 202 32.00 -24.81 -25.77
CA GLY A 202 32.27 -25.70 -24.64
C GLY A 202 31.50 -25.28 -23.38
N LYS A 203 32.22 -24.89 -22.32
CA LYS A 203 31.65 -24.36 -21.06
C LYS A 203 31.70 -22.83 -20.95
N GLU A 204 32.27 -22.15 -21.95
CA GLU A 204 32.44 -20.69 -21.92
C GLU A 204 31.32 -19.98 -22.66
N ILE A 205 30.77 -18.93 -22.04
CA ILE A 205 29.84 -17.97 -22.67
C ILE A 205 30.65 -16.74 -23.09
N ARG A 206 30.72 -16.46 -24.40
CA ARG A 206 31.41 -15.27 -24.93
C ARG A 206 30.40 -14.17 -25.26
N LEU A 207 30.02 -13.41 -24.23
CA LEU A 207 29.20 -12.21 -24.40
C LEU A 207 30.09 -10.96 -24.39
N ASN A 208 30.12 -10.23 -25.50
CA ASN A 208 30.72 -8.91 -25.58
C ASN A 208 29.71 -7.88 -26.12
N LYS A 209 30.04 -6.58 -26.00
CA LYS A 209 29.17 -5.47 -26.41
C LYS A 209 28.76 -5.56 -27.90
N GLU A 210 29.65 -6.00 -28.78
CA GLU A 210 29.41 -6.13 -30.23
C GLU A 210 28.40 -7.25 -30.52
N THR A 211 28.59 -8.40 -29.87
CA THR A 211 27.69 -9.56 -29.94
C THR A 211 26.28 -9.21 -29.47
N ILE A 212 26.17 -8.42 -28.41
CA ILE A 212 24.88 -8.00 -27.85
C ILE A 212 24.20 -6.98 -28.73
N LYS A 213 24.94 -6.02 -29.30
CA LYS A 213 24.41 -5.12 -30.33
C LYS A 213 23.79 -5.91 -31.49
N ASN A 214 24.41 -7.02 -31.88
CA ASN A 214 23.87 -7.94 -32.89
C ASN A 214 22.67 -8.77 -32.38
N ILE A 215 22.61 -9.11 -31.09
CA ILE A 215 21.44 -9.76 -30.48
C ILE A 215 20.22 -8.84 -30.48
N ILE A 216 20.41 -7.61 -30.01
CA ILE A 216 19.38 -6.58 -29.84
C ILE A 216 18.79 -6.18 -31.20
N ASN A 217 19.61 -6.14 -32.25
CA ASN A 217 19.17 -5.70 -33.58
C ASN A 217 18.31 -6.73 -34.34
N PHE A 218 18.23 -8.00 -33.90
CA PHE A 218 17.75 -9.08 -34.77
C PHE A 218 16.40 -9.70 -34.42
N ASP A 219 15.85 -9.58 -33.20
CA ASP A 219 14.50 -10.15 -32.97
C ASP A 219 13.78 -9.62 -31.71
N MET A 220 12.59 -9.02 -31.92
CA MET A 220 11.74 -8.55 -30.81
C MET A 220 11.12 -9.71 -30.02
N ASP A 221 10.95 -10.87 -30.65
CA ASP A 221 10.20 -11.99 -30.08
C ASP A 221 11.05 -12.80 -29.10
N ILE A 222 12.35 -12.93 -29.37
CA ILE A 222 13.31 -13.60 -28.48
C ILE A 222 13.35 -12.94 -27.09
N PHE A 223 13.24 -11.62 -27.02
CA PHE A 223 13.25 -10.92 -25.74
C PHE A 223 12.02 -11.22 -24.87
N LYS A 224 10.84 -11.34 -25.51
CA LYS A 224 9.61 -11.77 -24.83
C LYS A 224 9.71 -13.22 -24.36
N GLU A 225 10.48 -14.04 -25.06
CA GLU A 225 10.71 -15.43 -24.66
C GLU A 225 11.70 -15.56 -23.50
N LEU A 226 12.76 -14.75 -23.47
CA LEU A 226 13.86 -14.83 -22.50
C LEU A 226 13.53 -14.25 -21.13
N PHE A 227 12.80 -13.14 -21.08
CA PHE A 227 12.53 -12.39 -19.85
C PHE A 227 11.05 -12.49 -19.48
N ASN A 228 10.77 -12.92 -18.25
CA ASN A 228 9.41 -12.93 -17.72
C ASN A 228 8.99 -11.53 -17.26
N ASN A 229 7.68 -11.27 -17.29
CA ASN A 229 7.04 -10.07 -16.74
C ASN A 229 7.53 -8.76 -17.37
N LEU A 230 8.00 -8.79 -18.62
CA LEU A 230 8.30 -7.57 -19.33
C LEU A 230 7.02 -6.80 -19.67
N PRO A 231 7.02 -5.46 -19.52
CA PRO A 231 5.95 -4.61 -20.02
C PRO A 231 5.79 -4.80 -21.54
N ASP A 232 4.55 -4.81 -22.03
CA ASP A 232 4.27 -4.75 -23.47
C ASP A 232 4.56 -3.34 -24.00
N ILE A 233 5.85 -3.04 -24.19
CA ILE A 233 6.31 -1.77 -24.77
C ILE A 233 6.09 -1.85 -26.28
N LYS A 234 4.94 -1.32 -26.73
CA LYS A 234 4.56 -1.32 -28.14
C LYS A 234 5.45 -0.44 -29.01
N ASN A 235 6.08 0.57 -28.40
CA ASN A 235 6.96 1.49 -29.12
C ASN A 235 8.36 0.91 -29.30
N LYS A 236 8.82 0.84 -30.55
CA LYS A 236 10.11 0.23 -30.92
C LYS A 236 11.32 0.93 -30.28
N ASN A 237 11.31 2.26 -30.17
CA ASN A 237 12.44 3.02 -29.61
C ASN A 237 12.57 2.81 -28.10
N LEU A 238 11.46 2.92 -27.37
CA LEU A 238 11.41 2.65 -25.93
C LEU A 238 11.77 1.18 -25.63
N TYR A 239 11.29 0.27 -26.47
CA TYR A 239 11.61 -1.15 -26.37
C TYR A 239 13.12 -1.38 -26.56
N HIS A 240 13.74 -0.81 -27.59
CA HIS A 240 15.19 -0.93 -27.81
C HIS A 240 16.00 -0.41 -26.62
N GLU A 241 15.68 0.77 -26.08
CA GLU A 241 16.36 1.31 -24.89
C GLU A 241 16.25 0.38 -23.69
N ARG A 242 15.05 -0.16 -23.45
CA ARG A 242 14.79 -1.09 -22.37
C ARG A 242 15.60 -2.38 -22.52
N VAL A 243 15.65 -2.91 -23.74
CA VAL A 243 16.41 -4.11 -24.09
C VAL A 243 17.90 -3.88 -23.85
N ILE A 244 18.46 -2.77 -24.34
CA ILE A 244 19.86 -2.40 -24.14
C ILE A 244 20.21 -2.36 -22.65
N TRP A 245 19.37 -1.72 -21.84
CA TRP A 245 19.58 -1.65 -20.39
C TRP A 245 19.58 -3.04 -19.73
N LEU A 246 18.60 -3.88 -20.05
CA LEU A 246 18.48 -5.24 -19.49
C LEU A 246 19.66 -6.13 -19.88
N PHE A 247 20.09 -6.09 -21.14
CA PHE A 247 21.27 -6.84 -21.56
C PHE A 247 22.53 -6.32 -20.88
N ASN A 248 22.70 -5.01 -20.71
CA ASN A 248 23.85 -4.47 -19.98
C ASN A 248 23.89 -4.99 -18.52
N LYS A 249 22.74 -5.03 -17.84
CA LYS A 249 22.64 -5.63 -16.50
C LYS A 249 22.93 -7.13 -16.51
N LEU A 250 22.41 -7.85 -17.49
CA LEU A 250 22.68 -9.28 -17.67
C LEU A 250 24.16 -9.56 -17.94
N ILE A 251 24.86 -8.72 -18.71
CA ILE A 251 26.32 -8.84 -18.92
C ILE A 251 27.07 -8.70 -17.63
N VAL A 252 26.78 -7.66 -16.83
CA VAL A 252 27.45 -7.44 -15.56
C VAL A 252 27.26 -8.66 -14.67
N PHE A 253 26.03 -9.18 -14.60
CA PHE A 253 25.72 -10.39 -13.86
C PHE A 253 26.46 -11.64 -14.40
N LEU A 254 26.52 -11.83 -15.71
CA LEU A 254 27.19 -12.97 -16.35
C LEU A 254 28.72 -12.86 -16.37
N GLY A 255 29.28 -11.65 -16.34
CA GLY A 255 30.72 -11.38 -16.30
C GLY A 255 31.37 -11.85 -15.00
N ASP A 256 30.63 -11.80 -13.90
CA ASP A 256 31.02 -12.41 -12.62
C ASP A 256 30.95 -13.94 -12.66
N LEU A 257 30.27 -14.53 -13.66
CA LEU A 257 29.95 -15.95 -13.71
C LEU A 257 30.89 -16.81 -14.56
N SER A 258 32.09 -16.34 -14.92
CA SER A 258 33.09 -17.09 -15.72
C SER A 258 33.46 -18.49 -15.19
N ASN A 259 33.02 -18.88 -13.98
CA ASN A 259 33.21 -20.20 -13.37
C ASN A 259 31.93 -20.89 -12.86
N THR A 260 30.74 -20.41 -13.21
CA THR A 260 29.50 -20.81 -12.50
C THR A 260 28.61 -21.67 -13.39
N ASN A 261 28.21 -22.82 -12.85
CA ASN A 261 27.25 -23.70 -13.49
C ASN A 261 25.86 -23.07 -13.40
N ILE A 262 25.43 -22.37 -14.46
CA ILE A 262 24.09 -21.81 -14.52
C ILE A 262 23.12 -23.00 -14.51
N SER A 263 22.45 -23.20 -13.37
CA SER A 263 21.54 -24.32 -13.13
C SER A 263 20.18 -23.84 -12.62
N SER A 264 20.02 -22.52 -12.49
CA SER A 264 18.82 -21.85 -11.98
C SER A 264 18.55 -20.59 -12.79
N ASP A 265 17.29 -20.16 -12.79
CA ASP A 265 16.88 -18.88 -13.36
C ASP A 265 17.69 -17.72 -12.76
N ILE A 266 17.92 -16.68 -13.57
CA ILE A 266 18.66 -15.49 -13.18
C ILE A 266 17.64 -14.40 -12.82
N THR A 267 17.83 -13.72 -11.69
CA THR A 267 17.00 -12.56 -11.32
C THR A 267 17.80 -11.28 -11.53
N ILE A 268 17.36 -10.45 -12.48
CA ILE A 268 17.88 -9.10 -12.65
C ILE A 268 17.06 -8.17 -11.77
N HIS A 269 17.74 -7.57 -10.82
CA HIS A 269 17.18 -6.59 -9.92
C HIS A 269 17.15 -5.20 -10.58
N GLN A 270 16.01 -4.53 -10.50
CA GLN A 270 15.86 -3.13 -10.86
C GLN A 270 15.26 -2.34 -9.72
N ASP A 271 15.84 -1.19 -9.39
CA ASP A 271 15.33 -0.32 -8.33
C ASP A 271 15.53 1.18 -8.60
N ILE A 272 15.10 2.01 -7.64
CA ILE A 272 15.22 3.48 -7.72
C ILE A 272 16.67 3.96 -7.81
N ASN A 273 17.62 3.22 -7.25
CA ASN A 273 19.03 3.64 -7.22
C ASN A 273 19.72 3.37 -8.57
N ASP A 274 19.11 2.58 -9.47
CA ASP A 274 19.64 2.37 -10.82
C ASP A 274 19.60 3.62 -11.71
N PHE A 275 18.89 4.67 -11.30
CA PHE A 275 18.70 5.87 -12.13
C PHE A 275 18.60 7.19 -11.37
N ILE A 276 18.48 7.15 -10.04
CA ILE A 276 18.54 8.33 -9.19
C ILE A 276 19.93 8.36 -8.55
N ASP A 277 20.79 9.22 -9.06
CA ASP A 277 22.15 9.38 -8.55
C ASP A 277 22.14 9.86 -7.07
N GLU A 278 23.23 9.63 -6.34
CA GLU A 278 23.37 10.07 -4.94
C GLU A 278 23.25 11.60 -4.78
N ASP A 279 23.71 12.33 -5.80
CA ASP A 279 23.65 13.80 -5.85
C ASP A 279 22.25 14.35 -6.18
N THR A 280 21.36 13.50 -6.71
CA THR A 280 19.97 13.92 -6.99
C THR A 280 19.18 13.97 -5.70
N LYS A 281 18.53 15.10 -5.41
CA LYS A 281 17.66 15.22 -4.23
C LYS A 281 16.40 14.38 -4.43
N LEU A 282 16.20 13.38 -3.57
CA LEU A 282 15.07 12.47 -3.57
C LEU A 282 14.23 12.69 -2.32
N ILE A 283 12.95 13.02 -2.54
CA ILE A 283 11.99 13.24 -1.46
C ILE A 283 10.78 12.32 -1.59
N ILE A 284 10.43 11.66 -0.50
CA ILE A 284 9.25 10.81 -0.38
C ILE A 284 8.19 11.55 0.45
N LEU A 285 7.04 11.82 -0.15
CA LEU A 285 5.88 12.41 0.51
C LEU A 285 4.90 11.29 0.90
N ASP A 286 5.06 10.70 2.08
CA ASP A 286 4.15 9.66 2.55
C ASP A 286 3.91 9.74 4.06
N ALA A 287 2.64 9.77 4.46
CA ALA A 287 2.24 9.87 5.86
C ALA A 287 2.69 8.69 6.71
N THR A 288 2.85 7.51 6.11
CA THR A 288 3.16 6.26 6.82
C THR A 288 4.59 5.80 6.60
N ALA A 289 5.41 6.61 5.94
CA ALA A 289 6.82 6.30 5.73
C ALA A 289 7.64 6.42 7.01
N ASP A 290 7.20 7.15 8.04
CA ASP A 290 7.93 7.16 9.30
C ASP A 290 8.17 5.75 9.86
N PHE A 291 7.20 4.84 9.75
CA PHE A 291 7.36 3.43 10.16
C PHE A 291 8.38 2.65 9.33
N LEU A 292 8.58 3.03 8.06
CA LEU A 292 9.46 2.32 7.14
C LEU A 292 10.91 2.80 7.25
N PHE A 293 11.11 4.02 7.75
CA PHE A 293 12.42 4.66 7.79
C PHE A 293 12.91 4.96 9.21
N GLU A 294 12.15 4.63 10.26
CA GLU A 294 12.44 4.99 11.67
C GLU A 294 13.90 4.73 12.10
N ASP A 295 14.47 3.62 11.68
CA ASP A 295 15.85 3.20 11.99
C ASP A 295 16.86 3.48 10.86
N SER A 296 16.51 4.30 9.87
CA SER A 296 17.39 4.58 8.74
C SER A 296 18.46 5.61 9.07
N ASN A 297 19.71 5.26 8.83
CA ASN A 297 20.83 6.21 8.83
C ASN A 297 21.02 6.93 7.48
N HIS A 298 20.31 6.49 6.44
CA HIS A 298 20.44 7.02 5.08
C HIS A 298 19.40 8.11 4.79
N TRP A 299 18.25 8.07 5.47
CA TRP A 299 17.13 8.98 5.23
C TRP A 299 16.91 9.92 6.39
N ASN A 300 16.73 11.20 6.10
CA ASN A 300 16.24 12.16 7.08
C ASN A 300 14.71 12.17 7.08
N ILE A 301 14.08 12.19 8.26
CA ILE A 301 12.61 12.11 8.39
C ILE A 301 12.08 13.39 9.02
N GLU A 302 11.18 14.06 8.32
CA GLU A 302 10.40 15.17 8.89
C GLU A 302 8.96 14.73 9.15
N LYS A 303 8.53 14.80 10.41
CA LYS A 303 7.13 14.59 10.81
C LYS A 303 6.43 15.96 10.89
N TYR A 304 5.25 16.08 10.27
CA TYR A 304 4.47 17.33 10.29
C TYR A 304 2.96 17.06 10.26
N ASN A 305 2.22 17.75 11.12
CA ASN A 305 0.76 17.68 11.18
C ASN A 305 0.24 16.24 11.12
N GLN A 306 0.84 15.36 11.94
CA GLN A 306 0.39 13.99 12.14
C GLN A 306 -0.90 14.07 12.98
N SER A 307 -2.03 14.33 12.32
CA SER A 307 -3.36 14.26 12.92
C SER A 307 -3.52 12.90 13.61
N LYS A 308 -4.14 12.85 14.79
CA LYS A 308 -4.46 11.60 15.47
C LYS A 308 -5.67 10.95 14.80
N VAL A 309 -5.71 9.61 14.76
CA VAL A 309 -6.92 8.91 14.31
C VAL A 309 -7.92 8.83 15.46
N PHE A 310 -9.11 9.39 15.29
CA PHE A 310 -10.22 9.08 16.19
C PHE A 310 -10.89 7.76 15.76
N ILE A 311 -10.95 6.79 16.66
CA ILE A 311 -11.54 5.47 16.40
C ILE A 311 -12.65 5.26 17.44
N ASN A 312 -13.70 4.53 17.06
CA ASN A 312 -14.68 4.11 18.05
C ASN A 312 -14.04 3.14 19.04
N ASP A 313 -14.35 3.28 20.34
CA ASP A 313 -13.77 2.47 21.41
C ASP A 313 -14.04 0.95 21.30
N ASN A 314 -14.78 0.49 20.28
CA ASN A 314 -15.25 -0.89 20.12
C ASN A 314 -14.62 -1.57 18.89
N ILE A 315 -13.31 -1.84 18.93
CA ILE A 315 -12.64 -2.61 17.88
C ILE A 315 -12.99 -4.09 18.00
N TYR A 316 -13.47 -4.68 16.91
CA TYR A 316 -13.84 -6.10 16.85
C TYR A 316 -12.67 -6.97 16.35
N PHE A 317 -12.56 -8.17 16.90
CA PHE A 317 -11.53 -9.14 16.55
C PHE A 317 -12.14 -10.52 16.38
N ASP A 318 -11.71 -11.28 15.37
CA ASP A 318 -12.09 -12.67 15.16
C ASP A 318 -10.97 -13.42 14.44
N THR A 319 -10.96 -14.74 14.61
CA THR A 319 -9.93 -15.62 14.03
C THR A 319 -10.48 -16.37 12.82
N LEU A 320 -9.59 -16.61 11.85
CA LEU A 320 -9.92 -17.36 10.65
C LEU A 320 -9.54 -18.85 10.76
N LEU A 321 -10.39 -19.72 10.25
CA LEU A 321 -10.14 -21.15 10.08
C LEU A 321 -9.20 -21.43 8.91
N SER A 322 -9.24 -20.59 7.86
CA SER A 322 -8.54 -20.73 6.59
C SER A 322 -7.01 -20.58 6.66
N MET A 323 -6.38 -21.04 7.74
CA MET A 323 -4.93 -20.93 7.94
C MET A 323 -4.12 -21.64 6.85
N ARG A 324 -3.00 -21.04 6.47
CA ARG A 324 -1.80 -21.64 5.86
C ARG A 324 -1.26 -22.74 6.78
N ARG A 325 -1.89 -23.90 6.73
CA ARG A 325 -1.16 -25.14 6.99
C ARG A 325 -0.69 -25.56 5.61
N THR A 326 0.63 -25.65 5.42
CA THR A 326 1.32 -26.24 4.27
C THR A 326 0.90 -27.69 3.95
N ARG A 327 -0.23 -28.16 4.49
CA ARG A 327 -0.78 -29.51 4.45
C ARG A 327 -2.30 -29.57 4.18
N LYS A 328 -3.00 -28.43 4.04
CA LYS A 328 -4.44 -28.47 3.67
C LYS A 328 -4.56 -28.70 2.17
N SER A 329 -5.54 -29.52 1.77
CA SER A 329 -5.95 -29.59 0.36
C SER A 329 -6.68 -28.29 -0.03
N GLU A 330 -6.63 -27.97 -1.32
CA GLU A 330 -7.32 -26.81 -1.90
C GLU A 330 -8.81 -26.76 -1.51
N ASN A 331 -9.51 -27.90 -1.60
CA ASN A 331 -10.93 -28.00 -1.25
C ASN A 331 -11.19 -27.64 0.22
N LYS A 332 -10.35 -28.15 1.14
CA LYS A 332 -10.51 -27.86 2.56
C LYS A 332 -10.26 -26.39 2.86
N HIS A 333 -9.27 -25.78 2.19
CA HIS A 333 -8.99 -24.36 2.33
C HIS A 333 -10.18 -23.49 1.85
N LYS A 334 -10.78 -23.83 0.71
CA LYS A 334 -11.98 -23.14 0.20
C LYS A 334 -13.17 -23.26 1.15
N GLU A 335 -13.44 -24.45 1.69
CA GLU A 335 -14.51 -24.66 2.69
C GLU A 335 -14.31 -23.83 3.97
N ASP A 336 -13.07 -23.78 4.47
CA ASP A 336 -12.72 -23.00 5.65
C ASP A 336 -12.91 -21.50 5.38
N LEU A 337 -12.50 -21.01 4.20
CA LEU A 337 -12.73 -19.61 3.79
C LEU A 337 -14.21 -19.26 3.69
N VAL A 338 -15.05 -20.14 3.13
CA VAL A 338 -16.50 -19.94 3.12
C VAL A 338 -17.06 -19.85 4.54
N THR A 339 -16.55 -20.66 5.45
CA THR A 339 -16.94 -20.62 6.87
C THR A 339 -16.53 -19.29 7.52
N ASP A 340 -15.36 -18.80 7.19
CA ASP A 340 -14.86 -17.51 7.67
C ASP A 340 -15.64 -16.33 7.09
N ILE A 341 -16.07 -16.41 5.82
CA ILE A 341 -16.97 -15.43 5.20
C ILE A 341 -18.31 -15.39 5.95
N LYS A 342 -18.84 -16.53 6.41
CA LYS A 342 -20.06 -16.53 7.25
C LYS A 342 -19.88 -15.81 8.58
N LYS A 343 -18.69 -15.83 9.18
CA LYS A 343 -18.40 -15.02 10.38
C LYS A 343 -18.42 -13.53 10.05
N LEU A 344 -17.80 -13.17 8.92
CA LEU A 344 -17.80 -11.80 8.40
C LEU A 344 -19.24 -11.30 8.13
N GLU A 345 -20.08 -12.12 7.49
CA GLU A 345 -21.50 -11.81 7.24
C GLU A 345 -22.28 -11.57 8.54
N LYS A 346 -22.06 -12.43 9.53
CA LYS A 346 -22.69 -12.28 10.84
C LYS A 346 -22.33 -10.95 11.47
N TYR A 347 -21.06 -10.58 11.45
CA TYR A 347 -20.60 -9.30 11.99
C TYR A 347 -21.22 -8.10 11.26
N ILE A 348 -21.16 -8.09 9.92
CA ILE A 348 -21.76 -7.03 9.09
C ILE A 348 -23.26 -6.88 9.39
N SER A 349 -23.97 -7.99 9.56
CA SER A 349 -25.41 -7.98 9.82
C SER A 349 -25.77 -7.42 11.20
N THR A 350 -24.90 -7.63 12.20
CA THR A 350 -25.11 -7.16 13.58
C THR A 350 -24.45 -5.83 13.89
N SER A 351 -23.64 -5.29 12.97
CA SER A 351 -22.93 -4.03 13.19
C SER A 351 -23.91 -2.84 13.12
N ASN A 352 -23.65 -1.83 13.97
CA ASN A 352 -24.36 -0.55 13.92
C ASN A 352 -23.87 0.35 12.78
N SER A 353 -22.84 -0.06 12.04
CA SER A 353 -22.26 0.72 10.93
C SER A 353 -23.11 0.53 9.67
N ASN A 354 -23.26 1.59 8.87
CA ASN A 354 -24.11 1.55 7.68
C ASN A 354 -23.40 0.89 6.49
N LYS A 355 -22.09 1.13 6.33
CA LYS A 355 -21.29 0.59 5.22
C LYS A 355 -19.87 0.20 5.63
N HIS A 356 -19.41 -0.94 5.11
CA HIS A 356 -18.16 -1.58 5.49
C HIS A 356 -17.16 -1.64 4.34
N LEU A 357 -15.97 -1.08 4.52
CA LEU A 357 -14.85 -1.27 3.61
C LEU A 357 -14.05 -2.49 4.04
N ILE A 358 -14.13 -3.58 3.29
CA ILE A 358 -13.39 -4.81 3.56
C ILE A 358 -12.07 -4.75 2.79
N VAL A 359 -10.96 -4.83 3.53
CA VAL A 359 -9.62 -4.88 2.97
C VAL A 359 -9.06 -6.28 3.16
N THR A 360 -8.65 -6.90 2.06
CA THR A 360 -8.12 -8.28 2.05
C THR A 360 -6.85 -8.39 1.21
N TRP A 361 -6.20 -9.57 1.18
CA TRP A 361 -5.08 -9.81 0.28
C TRP A 361 -5.55 -10.04 -1.15
N LYS A 362 -4.67 -9.77 -2.12
CA LYS A 362 -5.01 -10.06 -3.52
C LYS A 362 -5.21 -11.56 -3.72
N ASN A 363 -4.31 -12.39 -3.22
CA ASN A 363 -4.32 -13.84 -3.41
C ASN A 363 -4.06 -14.55 -2.08
N THR A 364 -4.53 -15.79 -1.97
CA THR A 364 -4.06 -16.79 -0.99
C THR A 364 -3.46 -17.98 -1.74
N ASP A 365 -2.92 -18.98 -1.02
CA ASP A 365 -2.25 -20.15 -1.61
C ASP A 365 -3.08 -20.89 -2.67
N HIS A 366 -4.41 -20.91 -2.53
CA HIS A 366 -5.30 -21.68 -3.40
C HIS A 366 -6.39 -20.84 -4.08
N ILE A 367 -6.42 -19.53 -3.81
CA ILE A 367 -7.42 -18.63 -4.39
C ILE A 367 -6.72 -17.41 -4.96
N ALA A 368 -6.73 -17.33 -6.29
CA ALA A 368 -6.42 -16.10 -7.00
C ALA A 368 -7.59 -15.13 -6.85
N ASN A 369 -7.30 -13.86 -6.54
CA ASN A 369 -8.30 -12.81 -6.34
C ASN A 369 -9.31 -13.12 -5.22
N LEU A 370 -8.83 -13.09 -3.97
CA LEU A 370 -9.66 -13.30 -2.78
C LEU A 370 -10.78 -12.26 -2.68
N ALA A 371 -10.57 -11.03 -3.14
CA ALA A 371 -11.63 -10.00 -3.14
C ALA A 371 -12.85 -10.43 -3.97
N THR A 372 -12.64 -10.98 -5.16
CA THR A 372 -13.72 -11.54 -5.99
C THR A 372 -14.35 -12.76 -5.32
N PHE A 373 -13.54 -13.67 -4.77
CA PHE A 373 -14.05 -14.85 -4.09
C PHE A 373 -14.98 -14.49 -2.90
N ILE A 374 -14.61 -13.49 -2.10
CA ILE A 374 -15.48 -13.00 -1.02
C ILE A 374 -16.76 -12.39 -1.59
N LYS A 375 -16.67 -11.55 -2.63
CA LYS A 375 -17.85 -10.96 -3.29
C LYS A 375 -18.82 -12.01 -3.79
N GLU A 376 -18.33 -13.12 -4.33
CA GLU A 376 -19.15 -14.21 -4.84
C GLU A 376 -19.85 -15.01 -3.73
N ASN A 377 -19.17 -15.21 -2.60
CA ASN A 377 -19.64 -16.03 -1.49
C ASN A 377 -20.37 -15.26 -0.39
N ILE A 378 -20.33 -13.92 -0.40
CA ILE A 378 -21.12 -13.10 0.51
C ILE A 378 -22.57 -13.00 0.04
N GLY A 379 -23.49 -13.06 1.01
CA GLY A 379 -24.93 -12.95 0.83
C GLY A 379 -25.30 -11.70 0.05
N LYS A 380 -26.20 -11.86 -0.93
CA LYS A 380 -26.56 -10.79 -1.87
C LYS A 380 -27.05 -9.53 -1.16
N ASP A 381 -27.79 -9.69 -0.07
CA ASP A 381 -28.36 -8.59 0.72
C ASP A 381 -27.29 -7.73 1.41
N LEU A 382 -26.10 -8.29 1.64
CA LEU A 382 -24.99 -7.59 2.29
C LEU A 382 -24.05 -6.91 1.29
N ARG A 383 -24.12 -7.24 0.00
CA ARG A 383 -23.25 -6.65 -1.03
C ARG A 383 -23.40 -5.13 -1.14
N ASN A 384 -24.60 -4.60 -0.87
CA ASN A 384 -24.85 -3.16 -0.89
C ASN A 384 -24.33 -2.45 0.39
N LYS A 385 -24.03 -3.23 1.45
CA LYS A 385 -23.48 -2.73 2.71
C LYS A 385 -21.97 -2.82 2.77
N CYS A 386 -21.30 -3.44 1.81
CA CYS A 386 -19.86 -3.56 1.84
C CYS A 386 -19.20 -3.44 0.48
N GLU A 387 -18.00 -2.89 0.45
CA GLU A 387 -17.12 -2.96 -0.71
C GLU A 387 -15.85 -3.71 -0.33
N ILE A 388 -15.41 -4.60 -1.20
CA ILE A 388 -14.26 -5.46 -0.96
C ILE A 388 -13.15 -5.03 -1.89
N ILE A 389 -12.05 -4.56 -1.30
CA ILE A 389 -10.83 -4.17 -1.99
C ILE A 389 -9.69 -5.08 -1.54
N HIS A 390 -8.66 -5.16 -2.38
CA HIS A 390 -7.45 -5.89 -2.02
C HIS A 390 -6.27 -4.95 -1.78
N TYR A 391 -5.32 -5.44 -0.99
CA TYR A 391 -4.01 -4.86 -0.75
C TYR A 391 -3.32 -4.46 -2.07
N ASN A 392 -2.65 -3.31 -2.09
CA ASN A 392 -1.98 -2.74 -3.26
C ASN A 392 -2.85 -2.51 -4.51
N SER A 393 -4.19 -2.55 -4.40
CA SER A 393 -5.09 -2.18 -5.50
C SER A 393 -5.04 -0.69 -5.88
N GLY A 394 -4.46 0.15 -5.03
CA GLY A 394 -4.57 1.61 -5.12
C GLY A 394 -5.89 2.18 -4.60
N LYS A 395 -6.95 1.37 -4.55
CA LYS A 395 -8.26 1.76 -4.00
C LYS A 395 -8.21 2.07 -2.50
N CYS A 396 -7.32 1.44 -1.72
CA CYS A 396 -7.13 1.80 -0.31
C CYS A 396 -6.85 3.30 -0.10
N ARG A 397 -6.31 3.98 -1.13
CA ARG A 397 -5.90 5.39 -1.10
C ARG A 397 -6.90 6.35 -1.78
N ALA A 398 -7.89 5.84 -2.51
CA ALA A 398 -8.90 6.63 -3.21
C ALA A 398 -9.74 7.41 -2.19
N THR A 399 -9.73 8.75 -2.23
CA THR A 399 -10.42 9.56 -1.22
C THR A 399 -11.93 9.61 -1.46
N ASN A 400 -12.41 9.79 -2.69
CA ASN A 400 -13.82 10.10 -2.89
C ASN A 400 -14.72 8.86 -3.06
N GLU A 401 -14.17 7.74 -3.53
CA GLU A 401 -14.93 6.52 -3.87
C GLU A 401 -15.62 5.88 -2.65
N TYR A 402 -15.09 6.11 -1.44
CA TYR A 402 -15.53 5.43 -0.22
C TYR A 402 -15.95 6.40 0.91
N VAL A 403 -16.45 7.60 0.57
CA VAL A 403 -16.89 8.60 1.56
C VAL A 403 -18.01 8.10 2.47
N GLU A 404 -18.86 7.22 1.98
CA GLU A 404 -20.02 6.72 2.73
C GLU A 404 -19.71 5.54 3.66
N TYR A 405 -18.45 5.05 3.70
CA TYR A 405 -18.07 3.83 4.44
C TYR A 405 -17.58 4.18 5.84
N ASP A 406 -18.40 3.93 6.86
CA ASP A 406 -18.18 4.27 8.28
C ASP A 406 -17.45 3.22 9.10
N SER A 407 -17.01 2.15 8.45
CA SER A 407 -16.21 1.12 9.08
C SER A 407 -15.23 0.45 8.12
N ILE A 408 -14.15 -0.08 8.69
CA ILE A 408 -13.13 -0.83 7.97
C ILE A 408 -12.96 -2.23 8.58
N ILE A 409 -12.90 -3.24 7.73
CA ILE A 409 -12.74 -4.64 8.11
C ILE A 409 -11.49 -5.20 7.44
N PHE A 410 -10.49 -5.58 8.21
CA PHE A 410 -9.32 -6.27 7.71
C PHE A 410 -9.58 -7.78 7.73
N PHE A 411 -9.75 -8.39 6.55
CA PHE A 411 -10.15 -9.79 6.41
C PHE A 411 -9.09 -10.60 5.65
N GLY A 412 -8.69 -11.74 6.20
CA GLY A 412 -7.84 -12.71 5.52
C GLY A 412 -6.50 -12.92 6.22
N GLU A 413 -5.59 -13.55 5.50
CA GLU A 413 -4.27 -13.90 6.02
C GLU A 413 -3.28 -12.77 5.75
N TRP A 414 -3.02 -11.96 6.77
CA TRP A 414 -2.01 -10.91 6.75
C TRP A 414 -0.62 -11.52 6.83
N PHE A 415 -0.20 -12.10 5.70
CA PHE A 415 1.11 -12.69 5.55
C PHE A 415 2.17 -11.60 5.49
N ASN A 416 3.14 -11.73 6.39
CA ASN A 416 4.41 -11.05 6.32
C ASN A 416 5.13 -11.47 5.03
N ASN A 417 5.14 -10.61 4.01
CA ASN A 417 5.92 -10.81 2.81
C ASN A 417 7.40 -10.53 3.14
N THR A 418 8.06 -11.49 3.79
CA THR A 418 9.45 -11.36 4.26
C THR A 418 10.38 -10.97 3.13
N PHE A 419 10.23 -11.60 1.97
CA PHE A 419 10.99 -11.26 0.77
C PHE A 419 10.80 -9.79 0.36
N HIS A 420 9.56 -9.28 0.38
CA HIS A 420 9.31 -7.87 0.05
C HIS A 420 9.91 -6.90 1.06
N ALA A 421 9.87 -7.23 2.36
CA ALA A 421 10.49 -6.43 3.41
C ALA A 421 12.02 -6.42 3.29
N GLU A 422 12.63 -7.58 3.06
CA GLU A 422 14.07 -7.73 2.81
C GLU A 422 14.49 -6.92 1.58
N ARG A 423 13.75 -7.04 0.48
CA ARG A 423 14.06 -6.33 -0.75
C ARG A 423 13.86 -4.82 -0.63
N LEU A 424 12.82 -4.37 0.07
CA LEU A 424 12.66 -2.94 0.40
C LEU A 424 13.79 -2.42 1.29
N SER A 425 14.20 -3.22 2.28
CA SER A 425 15.31 -2.88 3.18
C SER A 425 16.60 -2.64 2.40
N GLU A 426 16.90 -3.53 1.46
CA GLU A 426 18.07 -3.43 0.57
C GLU A 426 17.99 -2.18 -0.32
N VAL A 427 16.88 -2.00 -1.03
CA VAL A 427 16.70 -0.89 -1.99
C VAL A 427 16.74 0.48 -1.29
N LEU A 428 16.20 0.57 -0.08
CA LEU A 428 16.09 1.84 0.63
C LEU A 428 17.20 2.07 1.65
N ASN A 429 18.09 1.09 1.84
CA ASN A 429 19.13 1.13 2.86
C ASN A 429 18.56 1.47 4.25
N THR A 430 17.53 0.73 4.64
CA THR A 430 16.85 0.84 5.94
C THR A 430 16.50 -0.56 6.43
N LYS A 431 16.31 -0.72 7.74
CA LYS A 431 15.86 -2.00 8.29
C LYS A 431 14.33 -2.03 8.34
N ILE A 432 13.70 -2.59 7.30
CA ILE A 432 12.25 -2.79 7.24
C ILE A 432 11.94 -4.24 7.58
N GLU A 433 11.17 -4.45 8.64
CA GLU A 433 10.64 -5.77 8.96
C GLU A 433 9.24 -5.93 8.36
N PRO A 434 8.77 -7.18 8.12
CA PRO A 434 7.44 -7.39 7.53
C PRO A 434 6.31 -6.77 8.34
N LYS A 435 6.47 -6.67 9.66
CA LYS A 435 5.53 -6.01 10.56
C LYS A 435 5.34 -4.54 10.21
N ASP A 436 6.39 -3.85 9.76
CA ASP A 436 6.38 -2.41 9.47
C ASP A 436 5.58 -2.12 8.18
N LEU A 437 5.62 -3.05 7.22
CA LEU A 437 4.80 -2.99 6.01
C LEU A 437 3.31 -3.16 6.32
N VAL A 438 2.96 -4.20 7.09
CA VAL A 438 1.56 -4.42 7.48
C VAL A 438 1.05 -3.24 8.32
N LYS A 439 1.89 -2.72 9.21
CA LYS A 439 1.65 -1.54 10.03
C LYS A 439 1.33 -0.31 9.16
N SER A 440 2.23 0.07 8.25
CA SER A 440 2.06 1.21 7.33
C SER A 440 0.72 1.16 6.60
N GLU A 441 0.30 -0.02 6.17
CA GLU A 441 -0.87 -0.21 5.31
C GLU A 441 -2.19 -0.19 6.08
N ILE A 442 -2.24 -0.81 7.25
CA ILE A 442 -3.40 -0.72 8.16
C ILE A 442 -3.64 0.74 8.53
N VAL A 443 -2.57 1.44 8.90
CA VAL A 443 -2.62 2.85 9.29
C VAL A 443 -3.12 3.69 8.12
N GLN A 444 -2.55 3.51 6.93
CA GLN A 444 -2.96 4.26 5.75
C GLN A 444 -4.46 4.03 5.43
N ALA A 445 -4.94 2.79 5.54
CA ALA A 445 -6.33 2.46 5.27
C ALA A 445 -7.30 3.06 6.32
N ILE A 446 -6.93 3.05 7.61
CA ILE A 446 -7.70 3.66 8.69
C ILE A 446 -7.76 5.19 8.51
N PHE A 447 -6.60 5.84 8.38
CA PHE A 447 -6.50 7.30 8.21
C PHE A 447 -7.31 7.79 7.01
N ARG A 448 -7.21 7.08 5.87
CA ARG A 448 -7.97 7.44 4.69
C ARG A 448 -9.47 7.27 4.93
N THR A 449 -9.90 6.18 5.56
CA THR A 449 -11.32 5.99 5.88
C THR A 449 -11.85 7.08 6.81
N GLN A 450 -11.08 7.50 7.81
CA GLN A 450 -11.48 8.62 8.66
C GLN A 450 -11.52 9.96 7.92
N ALA A 451 -10.46 10.29 7.19
CA ALA A 451 -10.34 11.56 6.47
C ALA A 451 -11.50 11.76 5.48
N ARG A 452 -12.07 10.67 4.97
CA ARG A 452 -13.24 10.67 4.10
C ARG A 452 -14.54 11.11 4.80
N ILE A 453 -14.71 10.76 6.07
CA ILE A 453 -15.97 10.93 6.81
C ILE A 453 -15.92 12.13 7.76
N GLY A 454 -14.73 12.46 8.26
CA GLY A 454 -14.55 13.46 9.31
C GLY A 454 -15.10 13.02 10.67
N LYS A 455 -15.25 11.70 10.89
CA LYS A 455 -15.80 11.11 12.14
C LYS A 455 -14.97 9.90 12.59
N PRO A 456 -15.17 9.42 13.83
CA PRO A 456 -14.57 8.16 14.29
C PRO A 456 -14.98 6.97 13.42
N VAL A 457 -14.04 6.06 13.16
CA VAL A 457 -14.25 4.86 12.32
C VAL A 457 -14.37 3.62 13.19
N SER A 458 -15.30 2.73 12.86
CA SER A 458 -15.37 1.39 13.47
C SER A 458 -14.40 0.43 12.78
N ILE A 459 -13.59 -0.30 13.56
CA ILE A 459 -12.56 -1.20 13.02
C ILE A 459 -12.87 -2.64 13.42
N ALA A 460 -12.73 -3.56 12.47
CA ALA A 460 -12.78 -4.99 12.73
C ALA A 460 -11.61 -5.71 12.08
N PHE A 461 -11.12 -6.74 12.77
CA PHE A 461 -10.04 -7.59 12.29
C PHE A 461 -10.48 -9.06 12.29
N PHE A 462 -10.45 -9.66 11.11
CA PHE A 462 -10.70 -11.08 10.85
C PHE A 462 -9.43 -11.69 10.26
N TYR A 463 -8.52 -12.14 11.10
CA TYR A 463 -7.20 -12.60 10.65
C TYR A 463 -6.71 -13.81 11.41
N ASN A 464 -5.65 -14.41 10.89
CA ASN A 464 -4.98 -15.54 11.49
C ASN A 464 -3.98 -15.05 12.56
N TYR A 465 -4.25 -15.37 13.83
CA TYR A 465 -3.35 -15.14 14.96
C TYR A 465 -2.54 -16.41 15.22
N ASN A 466 -1.20 -16.34 15.19
CA ASN A 466 -0.32 -17.46 15.54
C ASN A 466 0.57 -17.08 16.73
N GLU A 467 0.30 -17.71 17.87
CA GLU A 467 1.03 -17.49 19.13
C GLU A 467 2.54 -17.83 19.04
N LYS A 468 2.94 -18.77 18.16
CA LYS A 468 4.35 -19.16 17.97
C LYS A 468 5.15 -18.18 17.11
N LEU A 469 4.50 -17.31 16.35
CA LEU A 469 5.18 -16.17 15.72
C LEU A 469 5.53 -15.09 16.76
N LEU A 470 5.17 -15.26 18.04
CA LEU A 470 5.30 -14.28 19.11
C LEU A 470 6.29 -14.60 20.22
N TYR A 471 7.14 -15.62 20.12
CA TYR A 471 8.37 -15.61 20.92
C TYR A 471 9.24 -14.43 20.41
N GLY A 472 9.03 -13.24 20.98
CA GLY A 472 9.61 -11.96 20.57
C GLY A 472 8.66 -10.96 19.87
N TYR A 473 7.37 -11.26 19.67
CA TYR A 473 6.40 -10.32 19.08
C TYR A 473 5.21 -10.02 20.01
N ASP A 474 5.36 -9.06 20.91
CA ASP A 474 4.21 -8.30 21.44
C ASP A 474 3.76 -7.19 20.44
N SER A 475 4.37 -7.12 19.26
CA SER A 475 4.50 -5.88 18.49
C SER A 475 3.37 -5.52 17.53
N PHE A 476 2.49 -6.41 17.05
CA PHE A 476 1.50 -5.99 16.04
C PHE A 476 0.39 -5.10 16.64
N GLU A 477 -0.21 -5.56 17.74
CA GLU A 477 -1.21 -4.81 18.48
C GLU A 477 -0.60 -3.64 19.27
N GLU A 478 0.59 -3.80 19.85
CA GLU A 478 1.33 -2.68 20.45
C GLU A 478 1.77 -1.62 19.44
N SER A 479 2.10 -2.03 18.20
CA SER A 479 2.35 -1.10 17.11
C SER A 479 1.08 -0.40 16.68
N ILE A 480 -0.04 -1.11 16.51
CA ILE A 480 -1.33 -0.48 16.21
C ILE A 480 -1.72 0.52 17.31
N ASN A 481 -1.50 0.18 18.58
CA ASN A 481 -1.73 1.09 19.71
C ASN A 481 -0.85 2.34 19.67
N SER A 482 0.46 2.18 19.48
CA SER A 482 1.39 3.31 19.46
C SER A 482 1.12 4.28 18.32
N ILE A 483 0.57 3.81 17.21
CA ILE A 483 0.25 4.65 16.05
C ILE A 483 -1.08 5.36 16.18
N LEU A 484 -2.09 4.64 16.66
CA LEU A 484 -3.42 5.18 16.77
C LEU A 484 -3.55 6.11 17.98
N ASP A 485 -2.52 6.14 18.84
CA ASP A 485 -2.47 6.90 20.09
C ASP A 485 -3.77 6.73 20.90
N ILE A 486 -4.31 5.51 20.82
CA ILE A 486 -5.49 5.09 21.59
C ILE A 486 -4.98 4.99 23.02
N GLU A 487 -5.62 5.69 23.95
CA GLU A 487 -5.24 5.66 25.36
C GLU A 487 -4.98 4.20 25.80
N ASP A 488 -3.72 3.95 26.14
CA ASP A 488 -3.00 2.67 26.09
C ASP A 488 -3.71 1.51 26.82
N ASN A 489 -4.64 1.81 27.72
CA ASN A 489 -5.35 0.80 28.50
C ASN A 489 -6.50 0.14 27.74
N ASN A 490 -7.33 0.87 26.98
CA ASN A 490 -8.60 0.32 26.52
C ASN A 490 -8.41 -0.71 25.38
N PHE A 491 -7.62 -0.38 24.36
CA PHE A 491 -7.35 -1.33 23.28
C PHE A 491 -6.58 -2.55 23.77
N LYS A 492 -5.48 -2.36 24.55
CA LYS A 492 -4.70 -3.49 25.08
C LYS A 492 -5.58 -4.43 25.90
N ARG A 493 -6.48 -3.88 26.73
CA ARG A 493 -7.48 -4.66 27.48
C ARG A 493 -8.41 -5.44 26.56
N MET A 494 -9.01 -4.78 25.56
CA MET A 494 -9.95 -5.40 24.63
C MET A 494 -9.31 -6.53 23.80
N ALA A 495 -8.12 -6.28 23.27
CA ALA A 495 -7.42 -7.26 22.46
C ALA A 495 -6.99 -8.46 23.31
N LYS A 496 -6.46 -8.24 24.52
CA LYS A 496 -6.14 -9.29 25.50
C LYS A 496 -7.38 -10.10 25.89
N MET A 497 -8.50 -9.42 26.18
CA MET A 497 -9.79 -10.03 26.49
C MET A 497 -10.25 -10.96 25.35
N ARG A 498 -10.18 -10.49 24.10
CA ARG A 498 -10.57 -11.31 22.96
C ARG A 498 -9.62 -12.49 22.72
N ARG A 499 -8.30 -12.31 22.86
CA ARG A 499 -7.32 -13.41 22.77
C ARG A 499 -7.70 -14.56 23.72
N VAL A 500 -8.03 -14.22 24.96
CA VAL A 500 -8.48 -15.20 25.95
C VAL A 500 -9.78 -15.88 25.53
N LEU A 501 -10.78 -15.12 25.05
CA LEU A 501 -12.03 -15.71 24.55
C LEU A 501 -11.82 -16.68 23.39
N ASN A 502 -10.86 -16.41 22.49
CA ASN A 502 -10.54 -17.29 21.36
C ASN A 502 -9.86 -18.58 21.82
N ILE A 503 -8.91 -18.50 22.76
CA ILE A 503 -8.28 -19.69 23.38
C ILE A 503 -9.36 -20.53 24.07
N MET A 504 -10.28 -19.89 24.77
CA MET A 504 -11.39 -20.59 25.41
C MET A 504 -12.31 -21.28 24.39
N GLU A 505 -12.56 -20.68 23.23
CA GLU A 505 -13.39 -21.27 22.18
C GLU A 505 -12.78 -22.56 21.59
N THR A 506 -11.45 -22.70 21.62
CA THR A 506 -10.75 -23.89 21.14
C THR A 506 -10.54 -24.93 22.24
N GLU A 507 -10.25 -24.50 23.47
CA GLU A 507 -9.90 -25.41 24.57
C GLU A 507 -11.09 -25.85 25.45
N LEU A 508 -12.14 -25.02 25.56
CA LEU A 508 -13.30 -25.33 26.39
C LEU A 508 -14.39 -26.02 25.58
N ASN A 509 -15.09 -26.96 26.22
CA ASN A 509 -16.33 -27.48 25.65
C ASN A 509 -17.42 -26.39 25.60
N LYS A 510 -18.37 -26.53 24.66
CA LYS A 510 -19.44 -25.56 24.40
C LYS A 510 -20.23 -25.15 25.66
N ASN A 511 -20.50 -26.08 26.56
CA ASN A 511 -21.28 -25.82 27.77
C ASN A 511 -20.51 -25.00 28.80
N THR A 512 -19.23 -25.30 29.02
CA THR A 512 -18.36 -24.51 29.90
C THR A 512 -18.14 -23.12 29.33
N LEU A 513 -17.86 -23.02 28.03
CA LEU A 513 -17.69 -21.75 27.34
C LEU A 513 -18.92 -20.84 27.50
N LYS A 514 -20.13 -21.37 27.28
CA LYS A 514 -21.38 -20.61 27.45
C LYS A 514 -21.51 -20.04 28.86
N LYS A 515 -21.22 -20.87 29.89
CA LYS A 515 -21.28 -20.43 31.30
C LYS A 515 -20.27 -19.35 31.61
N VAL A 516 -19.04 -19.47 31.11
CA VAL A 516 -18.01 -18.44 31.31
C VAL A 516 -18.43 -17.12 30.64
N LYS A 517 -18.93 -17.15 29.40
CA LYS A 517 -19.43 -15.95 28.70
C LYS A 517 -20.56 -15.27 29.49
N CYS A 518 -21.58 -16.03 29.90
CA CYS A 518 -22.66 -15.48 30.73
C CYS A 518 -22.16 -14.88 32.04
N PHE A 519 -21.18 -15.53 32.70
CA PHE A 519 -20.58 -15.01 33.93
C PHE A 519 -19.89 -13.66 33.69
N ILE A 520 -19.05 -13.57 32.65
CA ILE A 520 -18.32 -12.35 32.27
C ILE A 520 -19.30 -11.21 31.98
N ASP A 521 -20.33 -11.48 31.16
CA ASP A 521 -21.32 -10.50 30.77
C ASP A 521 -22.11 -9.98 31.99
N LYS A 522 -22.58 -10.88 32.86
CA LYS A 522 -23.35 -10.51 34.06
C LYS A 522 -22.53 -9.80 35.13
N MET A 523 -21.25 -10.16 35.28
CA MET A 523 -20.34 -9.53 36.23
C MET A 523 -19.67 -8.27 35.66
N ASN A 524 -19.99 -7.90 34.41
CA ASN A 524 -19.40 -6.78 33.69
C ASN A 524 -17.86 -6.79 33.70
N ILE A 525 -17.27 -7.98 33.53
CA ILE A 525 -15.81 -8.16 33.55
C ILE A 525 -15.27 -7.69 32.19
N SER A 526 -14.66 -6.51 32.17
CA SER A 526 -14.10 -5.89 30.96
C SER A 526 -12.58 -6.07 30.82
N GLU A 527 -11.90 -6.65 31.81
CA GLU A 527 -10.45 -6.87 31.79
C GLU A 527 -10.01 -8.20 32.41
N ILE A 528 -8.77 -8.59 32.11
CA ILE A 528 -8.10 -9.75 32.71
C ILE A 528 -7.22 -9.25 33.86
N TYR A 529 -7.43 -9.81 35.05
CA TYR A 529 -6.70 -9.38 36.23
C TYR A 529 -5.25 -9.84 36.21
N ASN A 530 -4.31 -8.92 36.46
CA ASN A 530 -2.87 -9.25 36.52
C ASN A 530 -2.48 -10.02 37.78
N LYS A 531 -3.35 -10.03 38.80
CA LYS A 531 -3.21 -10.80 40.04
C LYS A 531 -4.51 -11.57 40.27
N ASN A 532 -4.43 -12.62 41.09
CA ASN A 532 -5.61 -13.39 41.48
C ASN A 532 -6.66 -12.45 42.09
N PHE A 533 -7.81 -12.36 41.43
CA PHE A 533 -8.97 -11.59 41.88
C PHE A 533 -10.00 -12.55 42.46
N LYS A 534 -10.26 -12.43 43.75
CA LYS A 534 -11.18 -13.32 44.46
C LYS A 534 -12.61 -12.80 44.33
N ILE A 535 -13.51 -13.65 43.86
CA ILE A 535 -14.96 -13.39 43.86
C ILE A 535 -15.61 -14.40 44.79
N GLU A 536 -16.16 -13.93 45.90
CA GLU A 536 -16.98 -14.73 46.81
C GLU A 536 -18.45 -14.58 46.40
N THR A 537 -19.14 -15.71 46.21
CA THR A 537 -20.55 -15.71 45.82
C THR A 537 -21.26 -16.93 46.38
N SER A 538 -22.58 -16.86 46.52
CA SER A 538 -23.39 -18.03 46.86
C SER A 538 -23.70 -18.89 45.63
N LEU A 539 -24.02 -20.17 45.84
CA LEU A 539 -24.50 -21.03 44.75
C LEU A 539 -25.75 -20.46 44.06
N LYS A 540 -26.60 -19.72 44.80
CA LYS A 540 -27.83 -19.10 44.29
C LYS A 540 -27.52 -17.92 43.36
N GLU A 541 -26.59 -17.06 43.75
CA GLU A 541 -26.13 -15.96 42.90
C GLU A 541 -25.41 -16.47 41.66
N LEU A 542 -24.54 -17.48 41.80
CA LEU A 542 -23.86 -18.07 40.65
C LEU A 542 -24.85 -18.66 39.64
N LYS A 543 -25.92 -19.34 40.10
CA LYS A 543 -27.00 -19.83 39.22
C LYS A 543 -27.61 -18.70 38.40
N SER A 544 -27.86 -17.54 39.03
CA SER A 544 -28.41 -16.36 38.36
C SER A 544 -27.42 -15.71 37.39
N ALA A 545 -26.12 -15.80 37.66
CA ALA A 545 -25.05 -15.22 36.85
C ALA A 545 -24.82 -15.97 35.53
N VAL A 546 -24.96 -17.29 35.53
CA VAL A 546 -24.67 -18.11 34.33
C VAL A 546 -25.89 -18.74 33.67
N ASP A 547 -27.09 -18.44 34.17
CA ASP A 547 -28.36 -19.00 33.70
C ASP A 547 -28.32 -20.54 33.59
N TYR A 548 -27.79 -21.18 34.64
CA TYR A 548 -27.59 -22.63 34.69
C TYR A 548 -27.69 -23.16 36.10
N GLU A 549 -28.39 -24.29 36.26
CA GLU A 549 -28.55 -24.93 37.55
C GLU A 549 -27.42 -25.93 37.87
N PHE A 550 -26.54 -25.55 38.81
CA PHE A 550 -25.53 -26.46 39.34
C PHE A 550 -26.12 -27.41 40.38
N LYS A 551 -25.91 -28.72 40.18
CA LYS A 551 -26.36 -29.78 41.09
C LYS A 551 -25.58 -29.84 42.41
N SER A 552 -24.34 -29.32 42.44
CA SER A 552 -23.49 -29.31 43.63
C SER A 552 -22.34 -28.30 43.49
N ARG A 553 -21.64 -28.00 44.59
CA ARG A 553 -20.38 -27.22 44.56
C ARG A 553 -19.30 -27.85 43.67
N ARG A 554 -19.27 -29.19 43.52
CA ARG A 554 -18.33 -29.85 42.60
C ARG A 554 -18.69 -29.60 41.12
N ALA A 555 -19.97 -29.41 40.80
CA ALA A 555 -20.42 -29.18 39.43
C ALA A 555 -19.98 -27.80 38.88
N THR A 556 -19.52 -26.88 39.74
CA THR A 556 -18.99 -25.57 39.34
C THR A 556 -17.51 -25.61 38.99
N LEU A 557 -16.80 -26.71 39.29
CA LEU A 557 -15.35 -26.83 39.10
C LEU A 557 -14.88 -26.49 37.67
N PRO A 558 -15.57 -26.92 36.58
CA PRO A 558 -15.17 -26.54 35.23
C PRO A 558 -15.22 -25.02 34.97
N LEU A 559 -16.21 -24.33 35.56
CA LEU A 559 -16.34 -22.87 35.48
C LEU A 559 -15.24 -22.19 36.31
N ARG A 560 -15.02 -22.65 37.56
CA ARG A 560 -13.97 -22.12 38.45
C ARG A 560 -12.58 -22.24 37.82
N ASN A 561 -12.24 -23.41 37.29
CA ASN A 561 -10.94 -23.66 36.66
C ASN A 561 -10.76 -22.80 35.40
N ALA A 562 -11.81 -22.60 34.61
CA ALA A 562 -11.75 -21.72 33.45
C ALA A 562 -11.56 -20.25 33.87
N LEU A 563 -12.34 -19.74 34.84
CA LEU A 563 -12.21 -18.37 35.35
C LEU A 563 -10.82 -18.10 35.93
N MET A 564 -10.28 -19.06 36.68
CA MET A 564 -8.94 -18.96 37.25
C MET A 564 -7.87 -18.97 36.15
N ARG A 565 -7.92 -19.94 35.23
CA ARG A 565 -6.91 -20.12 34.18
C ARG A 565 -6.86 -18.96 33.18
N TYR A 566 -8.01 -18.39 32.85
CA TYR A 566 -8.14 -17.44 31.74
C TYR A 566 -8.29 -15.99 32.19
N PHE A 567 -8.84 -15.75 33.38
CA PHE A 567 -9.10 -14.39 33.89
C PHE A 567 -8.37 -14.09 35.20
N ASN A 568 -7.63 -15.06 35.77
CA ASN A 568 -7.10 -15.01 37.14
C ASN A 568 -8.18 -14.74 38.18
N ILE A 569 -9.39 -15.25 37.97
CA ILE A 569 -10.50 -15.09 38.90
C ILE A 569 -10.64 -16.35 39.75
N ASP A 570 -10.34 -16.22 41.05
CA ASP A 570 -10.61 -17.26 42.03
C ASP A 570 -12.04 -17.14 42.54
N LEU A 571 -12.93 -17.93 41.95
CA LEU A 571 -14.33 -18.00 42.36
C LEU A 571 -14.48 -18.91 43.59
N VAL A 572 -14.94 -18.36 44.71
CA VAL A 572 -15.13 -19.07 45.99
C VAL A 572 -16.62 -19.15 46.35
N LEU A 573 -17.08 -20.34 46.76
CA LEU A 573 -18.50 -20.75 46.91
C LEU A 573 -18.85 -21.27 48.31
#